data_AF-A0A6J6HRI9-F1
#
_entry.id   AF-A0A6J6HRI9-F1
#
_cell.length_a   1.000
_cell.length_b   1.000
_cell.length_c   1.000
_cell.angle_alpha   90.00
_cell.angle_beta   90.00
_cell.angle_gamma   90.00
#
_symmetry.space_group_name_H-M   'P 1'
#
loop_
_entity.id
_entity.type
_entity.pdbx_description
1 polymer ?
#
loop_
_entity_poly.entity_id
_entity_poly.type
_entity_poly.pdbx_seq_one_letter_code
_entity_poly.pdbx_strand_id
1 'polypeptide(L)'
;MMRWRGAMLDISRHYFDAAFIKKTISSLAIFDYNTLHLHLTDDQGWRLESKVFPLLHEVGSIRKQSQNNHGLLEPTYDGKQHSGYLTHNDVREIVSHAHSLGMQVVPEINIPGHTGALLAAYPQFGINKAAVKVSGRWGISDYLLRPFPETFEFLTKVFEEVASIFPSEYIHVGGDESLIDNWLKDPEVVAFMKEKGFATTKELFMFTMKEIEKIISGLGKKMVTWDDAFAFDPEQATQATVMSWRGSAIAQIALDHGREVIQGPVFPTYLDYSQEVSESEPLAIGGPVTLEDVLAFTPLPGVTGVQFQLWSEYIQSPVHAEYMMWPRAAALAYRCWGEGKDFESYFAERKPLLEKLDVTIRDVDPLKRAKIAHLGIGPYYRGFDTASMMQALEKSAVAGEVAHDF
;
A
#
# COMPACT_ATOMS: atom_id res chain seq x y z
N MET A 1 -20.56 -2.60 14.27
CA MET A 1 -20.09 -2.54 12.88
C MET A 1 -18.73 -1.84 12.88
N MET A 2 -17.74 -2.33 12.11
CA MET A 2 -16.38 -1.79 12.10
C MET A 2 -16.34 -0.34 11.59
N ARG A 3 -15.49 0.51 12.20
CA ARG A 3 -15.31 1.91 11.78
C ARG A 3 -14.51 2.01 10.48
N TRP A 4 -13.55 1.11 10.27
CA TRP A 4 -12.76 1.02 9.05
C TRP A 4 -13.11 -0.25 8.26
N ARG A 5 -13.65 -0.10 7.06
CA ARG A 5 -13.92 -1.17 6.10
C ARG A 5 -13.21 -0.78 4.82
N GLY A 6 -11.94 -1.18 4.75
CA GLY A 6 -10.95 -0.59 3.87
C GLY A 6 -10.63 -1.44 2.64
N ALA A 7 -10.25 -0.75 1.57
CA ALA A 7 -9.61 -1.32 0.41
C ALA A 7 -8.42 -0.43 0.05
N MET A 8 -7.26 -1.02 -0.22
CA MET A 8 -6.13 -0.29 -0.78
C MET A 8 -6.03 -0.53 -2.29
N LEU A 9 -5.82 0.56 -3.04
CA LEU A 9 -5.44 0.51 -4.44
C LEU A 9 -4.07 1.16 -4.60
N ASP A 10 -3.08 0.37 -5.02
CA ASP A 10 -1.79 0.86 -5.49
C ASP A 10 -1.92 1.44 -6.89
N ILE A 11 -1.69 2.75 -7.01
CA ILE A 11 -1.58 3.41 -8.30
C ILE A 11 -0.13 3.83 -8.61
N SER A 12 0.80 3.58 -7.68
CA SER A 12 2.21 3.91 -7.79
C SER A 12 2.93 2.97 -8.76
N ARG A 13 2.82 1.66 -8.56
CA ARG A 13 3.54 0.69 -9.42
C ARG A 13 2.92 0.66 -10.83
N HIS A 14 1.59 0.68 -10.95
CA HIS A 14 0.90 0.97 -12.21
C HIS A 14 -0.19 2.03 -12.03
N TYR A 15 -0.12 3.10 -12.84
CA TYR A 15 -1.09 4.18 -12.80
C TYR A 15 -2.48 3.72 -13.27
N PHE A 16 -3.49 4.11 -12.49
CA PHE A 16 -4.90 4.04 -12.85
C PHE A 16 -5.50 5.45 -12.86
N ASP A 17 -6.33 5.73 -13.85
CA ASP A 17 -6.94 7.06 -14.00
C ASP A 17 -8.09 7.32 -13.02
N ALA A 18 -8.53 8.57 -12.95
CA ALA A 18 -9.62 9.00 -12.08
C ALA A 18 -10.95 8.30 -12.38
N ALA A 19 -11.20 7.90 -13.63
CA ALA A 19 -12.43 7.22 -14.00
C ALA A 19 -12.45 5.80 -13.41
N PHE A 20 -11.35 5.06 -13.51
CA PHE A 20 -11.21 3.77 -12.88
C PHE A 20 -11.30 3.85 -11.36
N ILE A 21 -10.62 4.81 -10.73
CA ILE A 21 -10.69 4.99 -9.26
C ILE A 21 -12.14 5.24 -8.81
N LYS A 22 -12.89 6.10 -9.51
CA LYS A 22 -14.33 6.33 -9.22
C LYS A 22 -15.17 5.06 -9.42
N LYS A 23 -14.88 4.25 -10.45
CA LYS A 23 -15.53 2.94 -10.66
C LYS A 23 -15.21 1.96 -9.52
N THR A 24 -13.96 1.91 -9.06
CA THR A 24 -13.54 1.10 -7.91
C THR A 24 -14.31 1.50 -6.65
N ILE A 25 -14.41 2.80 -6.36
CA ILE A 25 -15.24 3.33 -5.25
C ILE A 25 -16.70 2.87 -5.37
N SER A 26 -17.32 3.02 -6.54
CA SER A 26 -18.70 2.55 -6.77
C SER A 26 -18.84 1.05 -6.54
N SER A 27 -17.83 0.26 -6.93
CA SER A 27 -17.82 -1.19 -6.77
C SER A 27 -17.69 -1.59 -5.30
N LEU A 28 -16.83 -0.91 -4.56
CA LEU A 28 -16.63 -1.10 -3.11
C LEU A 28 -17.88 -0.72 -2.31
N ALA A 29 -18.55 0.37 -2.68
CA ALA A 29 -19.77 0.83 -2.00
C ALA A 29 -20.93 -0.19 -2.06
N ILE A 30 -21.00 -1.03 -3.11
CA ILE A 30 -21.99 -2.13 -3.22
C ILE A 30 -21.85 -3.13 -2.07
N PHE A 31 -20.64 -3.27 -1.51
CA PHE A 31 -20.30 -4.19 -0.43
C PHE A 31 -20.04 -3.47 0.88
N ASP A 32 -20.58 -2.27 1.03
CA ASP A 32 -20.56 -1.46 2.25
C ASP A 32 -19.15 -1.07 2.73
N TYR A 33 -18.11 -1.15 1.91
CA TYR A 33 -16.81 -0.54 2.21
C TYR A 33 -16.96 0.96 2.44
N ASN A 34 -16.16 1.55 3.34
CA ASN A 34 -16.24 2.98 3.67
C ASN A 34 -14.92 3.73 3.57
N THR A 35 -13.82 3.04 3.29
CA THR A 35 -12.51 3.67 3.13
C THR A 35 -11.81 3.13 1.88
N LEU A 36 -11.39 4.03 1.00
CA LEU A 36 -10.39 3.74 -0.02
C LEU A 36 -9.04 4.30 0.45
N HIS A 37 -8.08 3.44 0.71
CA HIS A 37 -6.68 3.77 0.91
C HIS A 37 -6.01 3.88 -0.47
N LEU A 38 -5.57 5.08 -0.86
CA LEU A 38 -4.87 5.30 -2.13
C LEU A 38 -3.37 5.35 -1.88
N HIS A 39 -2.66 4.33 -2.36
CA HIS A 39 -1.21 4.28 -2.33
C HIS A 39 -0.65 5.06 -3.54
N LEU A 40 -0.21 6.30 -3.30
CA LEU A 40 0.08 7.29 -4.35
C LEU A 40 1.56 7.36 -4.73
N THR A 41 2.47 6.85 -3.91
CA THR A 41 3.91 7.09 -4.07
C THR A 41 4.73 5.89 -3.66
N ASP A 42 5.72 5.54 -4.48
CA ASP A 42 6.69 4.48 -4.21
C ASP A 42 7.98 4.72 -5.03
N ASP A 43 8.90 3.75 -5.07
CA ASP A 43 10.12 3.82 -5.88
C ASP A 43 9.86 3.93 -7.39
N GLN A 44 8.75 3.35 -7.85
CA GLN A 44 8.41 3.21 -9.28
C GLN A 44 7.44 4.29 -9.78
N GLY A 45 6.99 5.20 -8.91
CA GLY A 45 6.02 6.22 -9.26
C GLY A 45 5.70 7.25 -8.18
N TRP A 46 5.53 8.50 -8.60
CA TRP A 46 4.82 9.52 -7.84
C TRP A 46 3.57 9.93 -8.61
N ARG A 47 2.39 9.79 -8.01
CA ARG A 47 1.10 9.80 -8.73
C ARG A 47 0.18 10.94 -8.36
N LEU A 48 0.69 11.96 -7.69
CA LEU A 48 -0.08 13.13 -7.29
C LEU A 48 0.54 14.40 -7.84
N GLU A 49 -0.22 15.24 -8.53
CA GLU A 49 0.23 16.59 -8.87
C GLU A 49 0.65 17.33 -7.61
N SER A 50 1.80 18.00 -7.67
CA SER A 50 2.23 18.94 -6.64
C SER A 50 2.49 20.30 -7.27
N LYS A 51 1.85 21.33 -6.74
CA LYS A 51 2.04 22.71 -7.19
C LYS A 51 3.20 23.39 -6.46
N VAL A 52 3.49 22.94 -5.23
CA VAL A 52 4.65 23.44 -4.47
C VAL A 52 5.96 22.81 -4.93
N PHE A 53 5.93 21.56 -5.40
CA PHE A 53 7.10 20.83 -5.90
C PHE A 53 6.81 20.09 -7.22
N PRO A 54 6.72 20.80 -8.35
CA PRO A 54 6.29 20.22 -9.63
C PRO A 54 7.11 19.01 -10.09
N LEU A 55 8.41 18.96 -9.80
CA LEU A 55 9.26 17.83 -10.22
C LEU A 55 8.79 16.49 -9.63
N LEU A 56 8.06 16.49 -8.51
CA LEU A 56 7.50 15.26 -7.93
C LEU A 56 6.68 14.51 -8.97
N HIS A 57 5.82 15.19 -9.72
CA HIS A 57 5.01 14.55 -10.77
C HIS A 57 5.62 14.70 -12.17
N GLU A 58 6.32 15.80 -12.48
CA GLU A 58 6.95 15.98 -13.80
C GLU A 58 8.08 14.96 -14.06
N VAL A 59 8.81 14.56 -13.01
CA VAL A 59 9.88 13.55 -13.07
C VAL A 59 9.43 12.24 -12.43
N GLY A 60 8.95 12.29 -11.19
CA GLY A 60 8.66 11.09 -10.39
C GLY A 60 7.53 10.23 -10.96
N SER A 61 6.65 10.79 -11.80
CA SER A 61 5.61 10.00 -12.44
C SER A 61 6.10 9.15 -13.63
N ILE A 62 7.35 9.30 -14.09
CA ILE A 62 7.83 8.70 -15.34
C ILE A 62 8.96 7.73 -15.08
N ARG A 63 8.75 6.44 -15.37
CA ARG A 63 9.82 5.43 -15.45
C ARG A 63 10.01 4.92 -16.86
N LYS A 64 11.23 4.55 -17.22
CA LYS A 64 11.60 4.20 -18.62
C LYS A 64 11.17 2.80 -19.04
N GLN A 65 11.01 1.89 -18.09
CA GLN A 65 10.71 0.48 -18.30
C GLN A 65 10.16 -0.11 -17.00
N SER A 66 9.46 -1.23 -17.12
CA SER A 66 8.97 -2.00 -15.97
C SER A 66 9.57 -3.41 -16.04
N GLN A 67 9.87 -3.97 -14.87
CA GLN A 67 10.25 -5.36 -14.75
C GLN A 67 9.09 -6.23 -15.25
N ASN A 68 9.39 -7.24 -16.06
CA ASN A 68 8.39 -8.06 -16.76
C ASN A 68 8.55 -9.56 -16.52
N ASN A 69 9.03 -9.89 -15.33
CA ASN A 69 9.11 -11.24 -14.77
C ASN A 69 9.02 -11.15 -13.24
N HIS A 70 8.87 -12.30 -12.59
CA HIS A 70 8.73 -12.36 -11.13
C HIS A 70 9.95 -11.76 -10.40
N GLY A 71 9.73 -11.10 -9.26
CA GLY A 71 10.73 -10.41 -8.44
C GLY A 71 11.91 -11.29 -7.99
N LEU A 72 11.64 -12.58 -7.82
CA LEU A 72 12.65 -13.61 -7.46
C LEU A 72 13.58 -14.04 -8.59
N LEU A 73 13.31 -13.62 -9.82
CA LEU A 73 14.12 -13.96 -10.98
C LEU A 73 15.07 -12.81 -11.29
N GLU A 74 16.15 -13.10 -11.99
CA GLU A 74 17.00 -12.07 -12.57
C GLU A 74 16.14 -11.11 -13.41
N PRO A 75 16.08 -9.80 -13.07
CA PRO A 75 15.08 -8.91 -13.65
C PRO A 75 15.23 -8.78 -15.17
N THR A 76 14.13 -9.01 -15.88
CA THR A 76 13.98 -8.63 -17.29
C THR A 76 13.05 -7.43 -17.39
N TYR A 77 13.17 -6.63 -18.44
CA TYR A 77 12.42 -5.39 -18.60
C TYR A 77 11.68 -5.32 -19.93
N ASP A 78 10.52 -4.67 -19.94
CA ASP A 78 9.68 -4.51 -21.13
C ASP A 78 10.18 -3.44 -22.12
N GLY A 79 11.09 -2.56 -21.69
CA GLY A 79 11.58 -1.43 -22.47
C GLY A 79 10.52 -0.35 -22.77
N LYS A 80 9.40 -0.34 -22.04
CA LYS A 80 8.27 0.57 -22.27
C LYS A 80 8.18 1.62 -21.18
N GLN A 81 8.16 2.88 -21.58
CA GLN A 81 7.93 3.97 -20.63
C GLN A 81 6.54 3.85 -20.02
N HIS A 82 6.45 4.03 -18.70
CA HIS A 82 5.20 4.11 -17.95
C HIS A 82 5.11 5.46 -17.27
N SER A 83 3.93 6.10 -17.35
CA SER A 83 3.68 7.43 -16.80
C SER A 83 2.23 7.64 -16.41
N GLY A 84 1.98 8.63 -15.55
CA GLY A 84 0.64 9.06 -15.15
C GLY A 84 0.61 9.55 -13.71
N TYR A 85 -0.25 10.53 -13.44
CA TYR A 85 -0.51 11.11 -12.12
C TYR A 85 -1.92 11.70 -12.07
N LEU A 86 -2.45 11.89 -10.87
CA LEU A 86 -3.72 12.55 -10.61
C LEU A 86 -3.47 14.05 -10.43
N THR A 87 -4.22 14.88 -11.15
CA THR A 87 -4.25 16.32 -10.88
C THR A 87 -5.04 16.63 -9.60
N HIS A 88 -4.90 17.83 -9.04
CA HIS A 88 -5.77 18.27 -7.94
C HIS A 88 -7.25 18.24 -8.33
N ASN A 89 -7.60 18.41 -9.62
CA ASN A 89 -8.99 18.31 -10.07
C ASN A 89 -9.48 16.85 -10.02
N ASP A 90 -8.67 15.91 -10.50
CA ASP A 90 -8.97 14.48 -10.42
C ASP A 90 -9.22 14.05 -8.98
N VAL A 91 -8.35 14.48 -8.05
CA VAL A 91 -8.52 14.18 -6.61
C VAL A 91 -9.82 14.74 -6.07
N ARG A 92 -10.19 15.99 -6.40
CA ARG A 92 -11.47 16.57 -5.95
C ARG A 92 -12.67 15.79 -6.48
N GLU A 93 -12.63 15.35 -7.73
CA GLU A 93 -13.70 14.52 -8.30
C GLU A 93 -13.79 13.15 -7.63
N ILE A 94 -12.65 12.49 -7.39
CA ILE A 94 -12.57 11.21 -6.69
C ILE A 94 -13.12 11.33 -5.27
N VAL A 95 -12.67 12.33 -4.51
CA VAL A 95 -13.11 12.60 -3.14
C VAL A 95 -14.60 12.93 -3.10
N SER A 96 -15.09 13.78 -4.01
CA SER A 96 -16.52 14.13 -4.08
C SER A 96 -17.37 12.89 -4.39
N HIS A 97 -16.91 12.02 -5.29
CA HIS A 97 -17.59 10.77 -5.62
C HIS A 97 -17.64 9.81 -4.44
N ALA A 98 -16.50 9.59 -3.77
CA ALA A 98 -16.42 8.80 -2.54
C ALA A 98 -17.38 9.31 -1.46
N HIS A 99 -17.36 10.61 -1.20
CA HIS A 99 -18.23 11.22 -0.20
C HIS A 99 -19.72 11.02 -0.52
N SER A 100 -20.11 11.10 -1.80
CA SER A 100 -21.50 10.85 -2.22
C SER A 100 -22.00 9.43 -1.92
N LEU A 101 -21.07 8.48 -1.72
CA LEU A 101 -21.32 7.09 -1.39
C LEU A 101 -21.01 6.78 0.10
N GLY A 102 -20.76 7.80 0.92
CA GLY A 102 -20.42 7.62 2.33
C GLY A 102 -19.02 7.04 2.56
N MET A 103 -18.15 7.10 1.56
CA MET A 103 -16.76 6.64 1.64
C MET A 103 -15.80 7.82 1.85
N GLN A 104 -14.68 7.57 2.53
CA GLN A 104 -13.54 8.46 2.58
C GLN A 104 -12.38 7.94 1.72
N VAL A 105 -11.53 8.86 1.28
CA VAL A 105 -10.29 8.54 0.54
C VAL A 105 -9.11 8.96 1.39
N VAL A 106 -8.31 7.99 1.83
CA VAL A 106 -7.12 8.21 2.66
C VAL A 106 -5.89 8.16 1.76
N PRO A 107 -5.12 9.25 1.63
CA PRO A 107 -3.92 9.27 0.81
C PRO A 107 -2.74 8.63 1.57
N GLU A 108 -1.87 7.95 0.83
CA GLU A 108 -0.55 7.54 1.31
C GLU A 108 0.57 8.25 0.57
N ILE A 109 1.50 8.83 1.33
CA ILE A 109 2.83 9.23 0.85
C ILE A 109 3.84 8.36 1.59
N ASN A 110 4.34 7.30 0.95
CA ASN A 110 5.21 6.30 1.59
C ASN A 110 6.62 6.87 1.85
N ILE A 111 7.01 6.95 3.12
CA ILE A 111 8.29 7.46 3.63
C ILE A 111 8.70 6.74 4.93
N PRO A 112 9.99 6.70 5.31
CA PRO A 112 11.16 7.23 4.61
C PRO A 112 11.75 6.27 3.54
N GLY A 113 11.39 4.98 3.58
CA GLY A 113 11.61 4.02 2.50
C GLY A 113 10.67 4.26 1.32
N HIS A 114 10.76 3.43 0.27
CA HIS A 114 9.91 3.56 -0.92
C HIS A 114 9.88 4.96 -1.55
N THR A 115 11.01 5.68 -1.49
CA THR A 115 11.10 7.09 -1.91
C THR A 115 11.83 7.31 -3.23
N GLY A 116 12.11 6.25 -4.00
CA GLY A 116 12.85 6.35 -5.27
C GLY A 116 12.28 7.37 -6.25
N ALA A 117 10.96 7.46 -6.44
CA ALA A 117 10.36 8.45 -7.34
C ALA A 117 10.53 9.89 -6.82
N LEU A 118 10.37 10.09 -5.50
CA LEU A 118 10.61 11.39 -4.85
C LEU A 118 12.08 11.80 -5.01
N LEU A 119 13.01 10.88 -4.78
CA LEU A 119 14.45 11.14 -4.86
C LEU A 119 14.97 11.28 -6.29
N ALA A 120 14.27 10.72 -7.28
CA ALA A 120 14.55 11.03 -8.69
C ALA A 120 14.22 12.50 -9.02
N ALA A 121 13.20 13.07 -8.38
CA ALA A 121 12.82 14.46 -8.54
C ALA A 121 13.67 15.43 -7.69
N TYR A 122 13.96 15.05 -6.44
CA TYR A 122 14.68 15.87 -5.46
C TYR A 122 15.77 15.06 -4.74
N PRO A 123 16.89 14.75 -5.41
CA PRO A 123 17.93 13.88 -4.88
C PRO A 123 18.62 14.41 -3.62
N GLN A 124 18.56 15.73 -3.36
CA GLN A 124 19.18 16.34 -2.18
C GLN A 124 18.62 15.83 -0.84
N PHE A 125 17.41 15.25 -0.84
CA PHE A 125 16.79 14.68 0.36
C PHE A 125 17.15 13.21 0.59
N GLY A 126 17.81 12.54 -0.36
CA GLY A 126 18.16 11.12 -0.27
C GLY A 126 19.58 10.92 0.21
N ILE A 127 19.86 9.80 0.88
CA ILE A 127 21.21 9.46 1.39
C ILE A 127 22.30 9.71 0.34
N ASN A 128 23.42 10.28 0.77
CA ASN A 128 24.54 10.67 -0.09
C ASN A 128 24.20 11.67 -1.21
N LYS A 129 22.97 12.21 -1.22
CA LYS A 129 22.44 13.09 -2.27
C LYS A 129 22.60 12.46 -3.66
N ALA A 130 22.50 11.14 -3.72
CA ALA A 130 22.81 10.37 -4.92
C ALA A 130 21.77 10.67 -6.02
N ALA A 131 22.23 10.69 -7.28
CA ALA A 131 21.32 10.79 -8.41
C ALA A 131 20.51 9.48 -8.53
N VAL A 132 19.19 9.61 -8.44
CA VAL A 132 18.24 8.50 -8.54
C VAL A 132 17.47 8.60 -9.86
N LYS A 133 17.08 7.44 -10.40
CA LYS A 133 16.08 7.35 -11.48
C LYS A 133 14.87 6.64 -10.91
N VAL A 134 13.67 7.01 -11.37
CA VAL A 134 12.45 6.26 -11.04
C VAL A 134 12.64 4.81 -11.42
N SER A 135 12.47 3.91 -10.45
CA SER A 135 12.80 2.50 -10.61
C SER A 135 11.82 1.80 -11.54
N GLY A 136 12.32 0.88 -12.35
CA GLY A 136 11.50 -0.11 -13.04
C GLY A 136 11.47 -1.47 -12.36
N ARG A 137 12.22 -1.62 -11.26
CA ARG A 137 12.41 -2.88 -10.53
C ARG A 137 11.43 -2.95 -9.36
N TRP A 138 10.90 -4.14 -9.11
CA TRP A 138 10.05 -4.46 -7.96
C TRP A 138 10.89 -4.83 -6.72
N GLY A 139 10.26 -4.89 -5.55
CA GLY A 139 10.89 -5.25 -4.28
C GLY A 139 11.47 -4.05 -3.52
N ILE A 140 12.18 -4.36 -2.43
CA ILE A 140 12.68 -3.37 -1.48
C ILE A 140 13.87 -2.58 -2.07
N SER A 141 13.81 -1.27 -1.91
CA SER A 141 14.78 -0.32 -2.44
C SER A 141 15.81 0.12 -1.42
N ASP A 142 17.03 0.40 -1.88
CA ASP A 142 18.09 1.01 -1.07
C ASP A 142 17.85 2.50 -0.79
N TYR A 143 16.86 3.12 -1.45
CA TYR A 143 16.59 4.54 -1.36
C TYR A 143 15.91 4.91 -0.04
N LEU A 144 16.45 5.93 0.62
CA LEU A 144 16.01 6.34 1.94
C LEU A 144 16.14 7.86 2.10
N LEU A 145 15.10 8.50 2.66
CA LEU A 145 15.15 9.92 3.02
C LEU A 145 16.15 10.20 4.13
N ARG A 146 16.79 11.35 4.07
CA ARG A 146 17.70 11.85 5.11
C ARG A 146 16.88 12.55 6.21
N PRO A 147 17.11 12.24 7.51
CA PRO A 147 16.29 12.72 8.61
C PRO A 147 16.77 14.08 9.14
N PHE A 148 16.79 15.09 8.25
CA PHE A 148 17.26 16.44 8.56
C PHE A 148 16.12 17.47 8.61
N PRO A 149 16.30 18.60 9.32
CA PRO A 149 15.32 19.68 9.37
C PRO A 149 14.81 20.11 7.99
N GLU A 150 15.68 20.27 7.00
CA GLU A 150 15.29 20.65 5.64
C GLU A 150 14.40 19.61 4.94
N THR A 151 14.56 18.31 5.27
CA THR A 151 13.67 17.25 4.79
C THR A 151 12.30 17.39 5.44
N PHE A 152 12.23 17.65 6.74
CA PHE A 152 10.96 17.84 7.44
C PHE A 152 10.24 19.12 7.00
N GLU A 153 10.95 20.20 6.69
CA GLU A 153 10.37 21.41 6.09
C GLU A 153 9.80 21.14 4.69
N PHE A 154 10.50 20.33 3.89
CA PHE A 154 10.01 19.88 2.59
C PHE A 154 8.74 19.03 2.75
N LEU A 155 8.77 18.02 3.61
CA LEU A 155 7.62 17.16 3.89
C LEU A 155 6.44 17.93 4.46
N THR A 156 6.67 18.96 5.29
CA THR A 156 5.61 19.83 5.81
C THR A 156 4.81 20.45 4.67
N LYS A 157 5.49 21.04 3.69
CA LYS A 157 4.82 21.66 2.53
C LYS A 157 4.10 20.64 1.65
N VAL A 158 4.67 19.44 1.48
CA VAL A 158 4.01 18.34 0.75
C VAL A 158 2.72 17.93 1.48
N PHE A 159 2.79 17.69 2.79
CA PHE A 159 1.62 17.26 3.56
C PHE A 159 0.57 18.36 3.75
N GLU A 160 0.97 19.64 3.81
CA GLU A 160 0.04 20.78 3.74
C GLU A 160 -0.79 20.74 2.44
N GLU A 161 -0.13 20.51 1.30
CA GLU A 161 -0.80 20.40 0.01
C GLU A 161 -1.73 19.18 -0.04
N VAL A 162 -1.25 18.00 0.39
CA VAL A 162 -2.05 16.76 0.46
C VAL A 162 -3.27 16.96 1.36
N ALA A 163 -3.09 17.47 2.57
CA ALA A 163 -4.18 17.70 3.53
C ALA A 163 -5.23 18.69 3.00
N SER A 164 -4.85 19.61 2.11
CA SER A 164 -5.77 20.59 1.52
C SER A 164 -6.74 19.99 0.49
N ILE A 165 -6.40 18.86 -0.13
CA ILE A 165 -7.22 18.20 -1.17
C ILE A 165 -7.81 16.86 -0.70
N PHE A 166 -7.32 16.28 0.40
CA PHE A 166 -7.87 15.09 1.03
C PHE A 166 -8.55 15.45 2.37
N PRO A 167 -9.90 15.44 2.43
CA PRO A 167 -10.63 15.81 3.65
C PRO A 167 -10.65 14.69 4.70
N SER A 168 -10.11 13.49 4.40
CA SER A 168 -10.02 12.39 5.35
C SER A 168 -9.40 12.83 6.67
N GLU A 169 -9.85 12.23 7.76
CA GLU A 169 -9.24 12.43 9.08
C GLU A 169 -7.80 11.87 9.11
N TYR A 170 -7.53 10.88 8.27
CA TYR A 170 -6.27 10.13 8.23
C TYR A 170 -5.39 10.54 7.05
N ILE A 171 -4.07 10.47 7.26
CA ILE A 171 -3.04 10.41 6.21
C ILE A 171 -2.13 9.21 6.53
N HIS A 172 -1.94 8.33 5.55
CA HIS A 172 -0.97 7.24 5.65
C HIS A 172 0.41 7.75 5.24
N VAL A 173 1.44 7.42 6.00
CA VAL A 173 2.82 7.83 5.71
C VAL A 173 3.74 6.65 5.40
N GLY A 174 3.17 5.45 5.32
CA GLY A 174 3.90 4.22 5.05
C GLY A 174 4.75 3.80 6.23
N GLY A 175 6.07 3.76 6.03
CA GLY A 175 7.06 3.40 7.05
C GLY A 175 7.44 1.92 7.06
N ASP A 176 6.90 1.16 6.11
CA ASP A 176 7.28 -0.21 5.78
C ASP A 176 8.68 -0.29 5.16
N GLU A 177 9.29 -1.46 5.29
CA GLU A 177 10.43 -1.94 4.48
C GLU A 177 11.60 -0.96 4.34
N SER A 178 11.75 -0.06 5.32
CA SER A 178 12.78 0.96 5.32
C SER A 178 14.11 0.33 5.72
N LEU A 179 15.04 0.20 4.77
CA LEU A 179 16.40 -0.30 5.00
C LEU A 179 17.25 0.71 5.80
N ILE A 180 16.91 0.93 7.07
CA ILE A 180 17.43 2.01 7.93
C ILE A 180 18.95 2.00 8.11
N ASP A 181 19.60 0.85 7.94
CA ASP A 181 21.06 0.74 8.00
C ASP A 181 21.76 1.43 6.82
N ASN A 182 21.02 1.75 5.75
CA ASN A 182 21.53 2.56 4.65
C ASN A 182 21.89 3.99 5.08
N TRP A 183 21.36 4.50 6.20
CA TRP A 183 21.82 5.77 6.77
C TRP A 183 23.29 5.75 7.17
N LEU A 184 23.84 4.59 7.55
CA LEU A 184 25.26 4.46 7.92
C LEU A 184 26.19 4.64 6.71
N LYS A 185 25.66 4.61 5.49
CA LYS A 185 26.39 4.88 4.25
C LYS A 185 26.55 6.38 3.97
N ASP A 186 25.87 7.26 4.72
CA ASP A 186 25.94 8.72 4.56
C ASP A 186 26.70 9.36 5.75
N PRO A 187 27.91 9.92 5.53
CA PRO A 187 28.71 10.53 6.58
C PRO A 187 28.04 11.71 7.31
N GLU A 188 27.17 12.48 6.62
CA GLU A 188 26.44 13.59 7.24
C GLU A 188 25.39 13.03 8.20
N VAL A 189 24.71 11.93 7.85
CA VAL A 189 23.73 11.28 8.73
C VAL A 189 24.42 10.65 9.95
N VAL A 190 25.57 9.99 9.76
CA VAL A 190 26.37 9.45 10.87
C VAL A 190 26.85 10.56 11.81
N ALA A 191 27.24 11.73 11.29
CA ALA A 191 27.61 12.87 12.12
C ALA A 191 26.42 13.39 12.93
N PHE A 192 25.25 13.47 12.32
CA PHE A 192 24.01 13.87 12.99
C PHE A 192 23.57 12.91 14.08
N MET A 193 23.68 11.59 13.84
CA MET A 193 23.45 10.59 14.88
C MET A 193 24.33 10.83 16.11
N LYS A 194 25.62 11.11 15.90
CA LYS A 194 26.55 11.43 16.99
C LYS A 194 26.20 12.72 17.72
N GLU A 195 25.81 13.77 16.98
CA GLU A 195 25.38 15.05 17.56
C GLU A 195 24.13 14.89 18.43
N LYS A 196 23.14 14.13 17.96
CA LYS A 196 21.87 13.90 18.66
C LYS A 196 21.94 12.80 19.71
N GLY A 197 23.04 12.06 19.77
CA GLY A 197 23.24 10.96 20.72
C GLY A 197 22.45 9.70 20.37
N PHE A 198 22.08 9.48 19.11
CA PHE A 198 21.45 8.25 18.66
C PHE A 198 22.50 7.13 18.57
N ALA A 199 22.27 6.03 19.29
CA ALA A 199 23.15 4.87 19.32
C ALA A 199 22.88 3.90 18.15
N THR A 200 21.65 3.89 17.63
CA THR A 200 21.20 2.95 16.59
C THR A 200 20.42 3.65 15.48
N THR A 201 20.37 3.04 14.30
CA THR A 201 19.51 3.48 13.18
C THR A 201 18.02 3.35 13.52
N LYS A 202 17.64 2.41 14.40
CA LYS A 202 16.26 2.30 14.92
C LYS A 202 15.86 3.54 15.72
N GLU A 203 16.74 4.06 16.57
CA GLU A 203 16.48 5.32 17.29
C GLU A 203 16.31 6.51 16.34
N LEU A 204 17.14 6.58 15.30
CA LEU A 204 17.02 7.60 14.26
C LEU A 204 15.70 7.47 13.48
N PHE A 205 15.26 6.24 13.19
CA PHE A 205 13.97 5.98 12.54
C PHE A 205 12.81 6.44 13.41
N MET A 206 12.80 6.08 14.70
CA MET A 206 11.78 6.53 15.64
C MET A 206 11.73 8.06 15.75
N PHE A 207 12.89 8.72 15.80
CA PHE A 207 12.96 10.18 15.73
C PHE A 207 12.31 10.71 14.45
N THR A 208 12.64 10.13 13.31
CA THR A 208 12.09 10.52 11.99
C THR A 208 10.58 10.40 11.97
N MET A 209 10.02 9.27 12.42
CA MET A 209 8.58 9.05 12.46
C MET A 209 7.87 9.99 13.45
N LYS A 210 8.52 10.36 14.57
CA LYS A 210 7.99 11.36 15.52
C LYS A 210 7.96 12.77 14.93
N GLU A 211 8.95 13.15 14.13
CA GLU A 211 8.91 14.43 13.42
C GLU A 211 7.79 14.45 12.37
N ILE A 212 7.58 13.35 11.64
CA ILE A 212 6.45 13.20 10.70
C ILE A 212 5.11 13.25 11.44
N GLU A 213 4.98 12.58 12.59
CA GLU A 213 3.77 12.64 13.42
C GLU A 213 3.42 14.07 13.84
N LYS A 214 4.42 14.88 14.21
CA LYS A 214 4.21 16.30 14.55
C LYS A 214 3.67 17.09 13.35
N ILE A 215 4.18 16.82 12.14
CA ILE A 215 3.68 17.45 10.92
C ILE A 215 2.21 17.07 10.70
N ILE A 216 1.90 15.77 10.68
CA ILE A 216 0.54 15.28 10.40
C ILE A 216 -0.46 15.75 11.46
N SER A 217 -0.11 15.68 12.75
CA SER A 217 -0.95 16.16 13.85
C SER A 217 -1.12 17.68 13.84
N GLY A 218 -0.09 18.44 13.45
CA GLY A 218 -0.16 19.89 13.25
C GLY A 218 -1.15 20.31 12.16
N LEU A 219 -1.41 19.43 11.18
CA LEU A 219 -2.43 19.60 10.14
C LEU A 219 -3.84 19.19 10.60
N GLY A 220 -4.00 18.78 11.88
CA GLY A 220 -5.26 18.28 12.42
C GLY A 220 -5.65 16.90 11.88
N LYS A 221 -4.67 16.12 11.39
CA LYS A 221 -4.86 14.78 10.83
C LYS A 221 -4.33 13.72 11.78
N LYS A 222 -4.83 12.49 11.64
CA LYS A 222 -4.30 11.29 12.29
C LYS A 222 -3.34 10.57 11.37
N MET A 223 -2.16 10.24 11.89
CA MET A 223 -1.17 9.48 11.14
C MET A 223 -1.53 7.98 11.14
N VAL A 224 -1.38 7.34 9.98
CA VAL A 224 -1.42 5.88 9.84
C VAL A 224 -0.06 5.41 9.31
N THR A 225 0.44 4.31 9.82
CA THR A 225 1.66 3.66 9.34
C THR A 225 1.42 2.17 9.13
N TRP A 226 2.22 1.55 8.27
CA TRP A 226 2.43 0.11 8.34
C TRP A 226 3.08 -0.26 9.68
N ASP A 227 2.94 -1.51 10.11
CA ASP A 227 3.33 -1.95 11.45
C ASP A 227 4.85 -1.94 11.72
N ASP A 228 5.71 -1.87 10.68
CA ASP A 228 7.16 -1.70 10.82
C ASP A 228 7.51 -0.51 11.69
N ALA A 229 6.83 0.62 11.49
CA ALA A 229 7.09 1.84 12.22
C ALA A 229 6.71 1.77 13.71
N PHE A 230 5.91 0.77 14.09
CA PHE A 230 5.56 0.47 15.46
C PHE A 230 6.43 -0.64 16.06
N ALA A 231 6.73 -1.68 15.28
CA ALA A 231 7.34 -2.91 15.79
C ALA A 231 8.79 -2.78 16.27
N PHE A 232 9.56 -1.79 15.79
CA PHE A 232 10.95 -1.62 16.25
C PHE A 232 11.05 -1.42 17.75
N ASP A 233 10.12 -0.66 18.33
CA ASP A 233 10.05 -0.39 19.76
C ASP A 233 8.64 0.11 20.11
N PRO A 234 7.71 -0.80 20.44
CA PRO A 234 6.32 -0.46 20.76
C PRO A 234 6.15 0.63 21.84
N GLU A 235 7.05 0.66 22.82
CA GLU A 235 7.01 1.59 23.96
C GLU A 235 7.40 3.01 23.53
N GLN A 236 8.33 3.12 22.58
CA GLN A 236 8.82 4.41 22.11
C GLN A 236 8.24 4.85 20.77
N ALA A 237 7.41 4.03 20.12
CA ALA A 237 6.76 4.32 18.85
C ALA A 237 5.80 5.54 18.93
N THR A 238 5.45 6.06 17.75
CA THR A 238 4.46 7.13 17.58
C THR A 238 3.06 6.71 18.05
N GLN A 239 2.14 7.66 18.22
CA GLN A 239 0.73 7.41 18.50
C GLN A 239 -0.10 7.12 17.24
N ALA A 240 0.56 6.83 16.12
CA ALA A 240 -0.10 6.51 14.86
C ALA A 240 -1.07 5.33 15.00
N THR A 241 -2.08 5.34 14.13
CA THR A 241 -2.87 4.15 13.85
C THR A 241 -1.96 3.12 13.16
N VAL A 242 -1.98 1.89 13.66
CA VAL A 242 -1.13 0.80 13.16
C VAL A 242 -1.91 -0.04 12.15
N MET A 243 -1.42 -0.10 10.91
CA MET A 243 -1.90 -1.04 9.90
C MET A 243 -1.06 -2.33 9.94
N SER A 244 -1.65 -3.39 10.51
CA SER A 244 -0.98 -4.66 10.75
C SER A 244 -1.01 -5.55 9.51
N TRP A 245 0.12 -5.67 8.84
CA TRP A 245 0.28 -6.47 7.63
C TRP A 245 1.07 -7.75 7.86
N ARG A 246 1.90 -7.80 8.91
CA ARG A 246 2.74 -8.98 9.22
C ARG A 246 2.05 -10.06 10.02
N GLY A 247 0.81 -9.83 10.49
CA GLY A 247 -0.02 -10.86 11.11
C GLY A 247 -0.79 -10.39 12.34
N SER A 248 -1.33 -11.34 13.09
CA SER A 248 -2.17 -11.03 14.27
C SER A 248 -1.35 -10.72 15.53
N ALA A 249 -0.12 -11.22 15.62
CA ALA A 249 0.73 -11.00 16.80
C ALA A 249 1.02 -9.51 17.02
N ILE A 250 1.50 -8.80 15.99
CA ILE A 250 1.81 -7.37 16.09
C ILE A 250 0.54 -6.51 16.23
N ALA A 251 -0.57 -6.93 15.63
CA ALA A 251 -1.87 -6.29 15.85
C ALA A 251 -2.29 -6.36 17.33
N GLN A 252 -2.13 -7.51 17.99
CA GLN A 252 -2.44 -7.66 19.41
C GLN A 252 -1.51 -6.80 20.28
N ILE A 253 -0.21 -6.81 20.00
CA ILE A 253 0.75 -5.96 20.71
C ILE A 253 0.38 -4.48 20.58
N ALA A 254 -0.02 -4.02 19.38
CA ALA A 254 -0.46 -2.66 19.16
C ALA A 254 -1.73 -2.31 19.96
N LEU A 255 -2.72 -3.22 20.02
CA LEU A 255 -3.91 -3.04 20.86
C LEU A 255 -3.54 -2.94 22.35
N ASP A 256 -2.63 -3.78 22.83
CA ASP A 256 -2.19 -3.80 24.23
C ASP A 256 -1.46 -2.49 24.61
N HIS A 257 -0.84 -1.80 23.64
CA HIS A 257 -0.24 -0.47 23.78
C HIS A 257 -1.25 0.68 23.52
N GLY A 258 -2.54 0.37 23.39
CA GLY A 258 -3.60 1.37 23.22
C GLY A 258 -3.65 2.03 21.84
N ARG A 259 -3.09 1.40 20.80
CA ARG A 259 -3.14 1.91 19.42
C ARG A 259 -4.50 1.67 18.77
N GLU A 260 -4.92 2.58 17.89
CA GLU A 260 -5.92 2.21 16.88
C GLU A 260 -5.27 1.22 15.91
N VAL A 261 -5.94 0.08 15.64
CA VAL A 261 -5.41 -0.97 14.77
C VAL A 261 -6.34 -1.24 13.59
N ILE A 262 -5.77 -1.27 12.39
CA ILE A 262 -6.42 -1.74 11.16
C ILE A 262 -5.72 -3.04 10.75
N GLN A 263 -6.46 -4.15 10.66
CA GLN A 263 -5.88 -5.41 10.21
C GLN A 263 -5.93 -5.52 8.68
N GLY A 264 -4.77 -5.74 8.08
CA GLY A 264 -4.64 -6.09 6.68
C GLY A 264 -3.48 -7.04 6.47
N PRO A 265 -3.49 -8.25 7.10
CA PRO A 265 -2.38 -9.18 7.01
C PRO A 265 -2.23 -9.72 5.59
N VAL A 266 -0.98 -9.98 5.16
CA VAL A 266 -0.70 -10.54 3.82
C VAL A 266 -1.61 -11.72 3.52
N PHE A 267 -1.62 -12.71 4.42
CA PHE A 267 -2.59 -13.78 4.39
C PHE A 267 -3.77 -13.49 5.33
N PRO A 268 -5.03 -13.45 4.83
CA PRO A 268 -5.47 -13.67 3.45
C PRO A 268 -5.91 -12.38 2.74
N THR A 269 -5.42 -11.19 3.12
CA THR A 269 -6.01 -9.92 2.64
C THR A 269 -5.27 -9.24 1.49
N TYR A 270 -4.13 -9.79 1.03
CA TYR A 270 -3.44 -9.28 -0.17
C TYR A 270 -4.01 -9.94 -1.43
N LEU A 271 -4.75 -9.16 -2.21
CA LEU A 271 -5.48 -9.63 -3.39
C LEU A 271 -4.65 -9.59 -4.67
N ASP A 272 -3.40 -9.15 -4.59
CA ASP A 272 -2.39 -9.24 -5.66
C ASP A 272 -1.69 -10.62 -5.71
N TYR A 273 -1.94 -11.48 -4.72
CA TYR A 273 -1.54 -12.89 -4.73
C TYR A 273 -2.44 -13.69 -5.67
N SER A 274 -1.87 -14.77 -6.24
CA SER A 274 -2.61 -15.70 -7.10
C SER A 274 -3.85 -16.27 -6.40
N GLN A 275 -4.86 -16.69 -7.17
CA GLN A 275 -6.11 -17.23 -6.60
C GLN A 275 -6.15 -18.75 -6.54
N GLU A 276 -5.20 -19.43 -7.20
CA GLU A 276 -5.01 -20.88 -7.19
C GLU A 276 -3.61 -21.23 -7.70
N VAL A 277 -3.17 -22.47 -7.48
CA VAL A 277 -1.94 -22.99 -8.10
C VAL A 277 -2.25 -23.47 -9.51
N SER A 278 -2.11 -22.59 -10.51
CA SER A 278 -2.49 -22.90 -11.90
C SER A 278 -1.72 -22.06 -12.89
N GLU A 279 -1.20 -22.68 -13.95
CA GLU A 279 -0.54 -21.97 -15.06
C GLU A 279 -1.49 -21.06 -15.85
N SER A 280 -2.80 -21.16 -15.60
CA SER A 280 -3.81 -20.27 -16.18
C SER A 280 -3.97 -18.95 -15.42
N GLU A 281 -3.45 -18.85 -14.20
CA GLU A 281 -3.44 -17.60 -13.45
C GLU A 281 -2.43 -16.61 -14.05
N PRO A 282 -2.70 -15.30 -14.00
CA PRO A 282 -1.69 -14.30 -14.34
C PRO A 282 -0.49 -14.39 -13.39
N LEU A 283 0.64 -13.82 -13.81
CA LEU A 283 1.75 -13.59 -12.89
C LEU A 283 1.27 -12.73 -11.71
N ALA A 284 1.59 -13.18 -10.50
CA ALA A 284 1.22 -12.58 -9.24
C ALA A 284 2.45 -12.50 -8.33
N ILE A 285 2.35 -11.75 -7.23
CA ILE A 285 3.45 -11.59 -6.26
C ILE A 285 3.78 -12.91 -5.53
N GLY A 286 2.80 -13.81 -5.37
CA GLY A 286 2.93 -14.99 -4.51
C GLY A 286 1.86 -16.08 -4.73
N GLY A 287 2.05 -17.20 -4.02
CA GLY A 287 1.20 -18.39 -4.02
C GLY A 287 -0.18 -18.14 -3.40
N PRO A 288 -1.13 -19.09 -3.48
CA PRO A 288 -2.52 -18.67 -3.57
C PRO A 288 -3.08 -18.12 -2.27
N VAL A 289 -3.77 -16.99 -2.40
CA VAL A 289 -4.76 -16.48 -1.44
C VAL A 289 -6.13 -16.75 -2.07
N THR A 290 -6.77 -17.84 -1.64
CA THR A 290 -8.01 -18.34 -2.23
C THR A 290 -9.25 -17.62 -1.70
N LEU A 291 -10.40 -17.85 -2.33
CA LEU A 291 -11.68 -17.36 -1.84
C LEU A 291 -12.00 -17.95 -0.46
N GLU A 292 -11.71 -19.23 -0.27
CA GLU A 292 -11.90 -19.98 0.97
C GLU A 292 -11.05 -19.41 2.11
N ASP A 293 -9.80 -19.04 1.83
CA ASP A 293 -8.91 -18.43 2.82
C ASP A 293 -9.48 -17.09 3.35
N VAL A 294 -9.99 -16.26 2.44
CA VAL A 294 -10.64 -14.99 2.80
C VAL A 294 -11.92 -15.24 3.62
N LEU A 295 -12.73 -16.23 3.24
CA LEU A 295 -13.94 -16.61 3.98
C LEU A 295 -13.62 -17.18 5.37
N ALA A 296 -12.46 -17.80 5.55
CA ALA A 296 -12.00 -18.33 6.83
C ALA A 296 -11.41 -17.25 7.76
N PHE A 297 -11.07 -16.06 7.22
CA PHE A 297 -10.46 -14.98 8.00
C PHE A 297 -11.32 -14.57 9.19
N THR A 298 -10.70 -14.38 10.35
CA THR A 298 -11.40 -13.87 11.54
C THR A 298 -10.58 -12.72 12.13
N PRO A 299 -11.10 -11.48 12.07
CA PRO A 299 -10.39 -10.34 12.63
C PRO A 299 -10.34 -10.41 14.16
N LEU A 300 -9.27 -9.89 14.72
CA LEU A 300 -9.05 -9.81 16.16
C LEU A 300 -10.13 -8.93 16.81
N PRO A 301 -10.63 -9.31 18.00
CA PRO A 301 -11.47 -8.43 18.79
C PRO A 301 -10.76 -7.11 19.11
N GLY A 302 -11.50 -5.99 19.09
CA GLY A 302 -10.99 -4.67 19.49
C GLY A 302 -10.34 -3.86 18.36
N VAL A 303 -10.09 -4.45 17.19
CA VAL A 303 -9.56 -3.70 16.03
C VAL A 303 -10.56 -2.64 15.55
N THR A 304 -10.05 -1.53 15.04
CA THR A 304 -10.86 -0.45 14.46
C THR A 304 -11.51 -0.91 13.15
N GLY A 305 -10.85 -1.81 12.43
CA GLY A 305 -11.41 -2.47 11.27
C GLY A 305 -10.41 -3.29 10.47
N VAL A 306 -10.79 -3.62 9.24
CA VAL A 306 -10.03 -4.49 8.34
C VAL A 306 -9.85 -3.85 6.97
N GLN A 307 -8.81 -4.26 6.24
CA GLN A 307 -8.53 -3.79 4.90
C GLN A 307 -7.90 -4.88 4.03
N PHE A 308 -8.30 -4.96 2.77
CA PHE A 308 -7.53 -5.70 1.76
C PHE A 308 -6.59 -4.78 0.99
N GLN A 309 -5.54 -5.37 0.42
CA GLN A 309 -4.52 -4.69 -0.36
C GLN A 309 -4.56 -5.18 -1.81
N LEU A 310 -4.40 -4.26 -2.74
CA LEU A 310 -4.17 -4.57 -4.14
C LEU A 310 -2.92 -3.83 -4.59
N TRP A 311 -1.77 -4.45 -4.37
CA TRP A 311 -0.49 -4.00 -4.94
C TRP A 311 -0.46 -4.25 -6.44
N SER A 312 0.26 -3.42 -7.19
CA SER A 312 0.10 -3.34 -8.65
C SER A 312 1.34 -3.67 -9.46
N GLU A 313 2.39 -4.27 -8.89
CA GLU A 313 3.62 -4.68 -9.60
C GLU A 313 3.30 -5.45 -10.89
N TYR A 314 2.37 -6.42 -10.80
CA TYR A 314 1.97 -7.29 -11.91
C TYR A 314 0.59 -6.94 -12.48
N ILE A 315 -0.11 -5.95 -11.90
CA ILE A 315 -1.49 -5.57 -12.25
C ILE A 315 -1.49 -4.29 -13.07
N GLN A 316 -1.41 -4.42 -14.40
CA GLN A 316 -1.19 -3.28 -15.29
C GLN A 316 -2.43 -2.62 -15.87
N SER A 317 -3.64 -3.14 -15.60
CA SER A 317 -4.87 -2.65 -16.24
C SER A 317 -6.09 -2.74 -15.34
N PRO A 318 -7.12 -1.90 -15.58
CA PRO A 318 -8.42 -1.97 -14.90
C PRO A 318 -9.03 -3.37 -14.86
N VAL A 319 -9.03 -4.07 -15.99
CA VAL A 319 -9.58 -5.44 -16.12
C VAL A 319 -8.83 -6.43 -15.22
N HIS A 320 -7.50 -6.31 -15.15
CA HIS A 320 -6.69 -7.16 -14.29
C HIS A 320 -6.95 -6.86 -12.81
N ALA A 321 -7.00 -5.57 -12.43
CA ALA A 321 -7.31 -5.18 -11.05
C ALA A 321 -8.69 -5.68 -10.59
N GLU A 322 -9.71 -5.53 -11.43
CA GLU A 322 -11.06 -6.04 -11.17
C GLU A 322 -11.09 -7.57 -11.00
N TYR A 323 -10.41 -8.31 -11.88
CA TYR A 323 -10.29 -9.77 -11.80
C TYR A 323 -9.62 -10.23 -10.49
N MET A 324 -8.61 -9.49 -10.03
CA MET A 324 -7.89 -9.81 -8.80
C MET A 324 -8.72 -9.46 -7.56
N MET A 325 -9.49 -8.37 -7.59
CA MET A 325 -10.39 -7.98 -6.49
C MET A 325 -11.60 -8.91 -6.33
N TRP A 326 -12.31 -9.22 -7.42
CA TRP A 326 -13.62 -9.88 -7.34
C TRP A 326 -13.53 -11.36 -7.75
N PRO A 327 -14.01 -12.31 -6.91
CA PRO A 327 -14.96 -12.12 -5.80
C PRO A 327 -14.36 -12.01 -4.38
N ARG A 328 -13.04 -12.03 -4.20
CA ARG A 328 -12.40 -12.05 -2.86
C ARG A 328 -12.72 -10.81 -2.00
N ALA A 329 -12.83 -9.63 -2.58
CA ALA A 329 -13.27 -8.43 -1.87
C ALA A 329 -14.71 -8.59 -1.32
N ALA A 330 -15.62 -9.20 -2.08
CA ALA A 330 -16.96 -9.52 -1.59
C ALA A 330 -16.92 -10.52 -0.42
N ALA A 331 -16.01 -11.49 -0.45
CA ALA A 331 -15.85 -12.47 0.61
C ALA A 331 -15.34 -11.83 1.91
N LEU A 332 -14.38 -10.91 1.83
CA LEU A 332 -13.90 -10.18 2.99
C LEU A 332 -15.04 -9.34 3.60
N ALA A 333 -15.81 -8.65 2.77
CA ALA A 333 -16.98 -7.89 3.20
C ALA A 333 -18.01 -8.79 3.90
N TYR A 334 -18.39 -9.89 3.26
CA TYR A 334 -19.30 -10.89 3.82
C TYR A 334 -18.81 -11.36 5.19
N ARG A 335 -17.52 -11.71 5.28
CA ARG A 335 -16.95 -12.30 6.49
C ARG A 335 -16.87 -11.32 7.65
N CYS A 336 -16.61 -10.05 7.40
CA CYS A 336 -16.33 -9.08 8.46
C CYS A 336 -17.53 -8.20 8.84
N TRP A 337 -18.48 -7.98 7.92
CA TRP A 337 -19.69 -7.17 8.20
C TRP A 337 -20.92 -7.55 7.38
N GLY A 338 -20.86 -8.61 6.57
CA GLY A 338 -22.00 -9.07 5.80
C GLY A 338 -23.07 -9.73 6.65
N GLU A 339 -24.28 -9.71 6.13
CA GLU A 339 -25.45 -10.41 6.66
C GLU A 339 -25.92 -11.42 5.64
N GLY A 340 -26.57 -12.50 6.09
CA GLY A 340 -27.09 -13.54 5.21
C GLY A 340 -26.75 -14.94 5.70
N LYS A 341 -27.25 -15.93 4.96
CA LYS A 341 -27.06 -17.35 5.29
C LYS A 341 -25.70 -17.89 4.84
N ASP A 342 -25.30 -17.50 3.64
CA ASP A 342 -24.11 -17.98 2.96
C ASP A 342 -23.55 -16.91 2.00
N PHE A 343 -22.28 -17.08 1.62
CA PHE A 343 -21.56 -16.13 0.76
C PHE A 343 -22.17 -16.07 -0.64
N GLU A 344 -22.60 -17.21 -1.17
CA GLU A 344 -23.16 -17.35 -2.50
C GLU A 344 -24.41 -16.49 -2.67
N SER A 345 -25.33 -16.53 -1.70
CA SER A 345 -26.52 -15.67 -1.70
C SER A 345 -26.15 -14.19 -1.56
N TYR A 346 -25.24 -13.87 -0.62
CA TYR A 346 -24.77 -12.50 -0.39
C TYR A 346 -24.16 -11.87 -1.65
N PHE A 347 -23.34 -12.64 -2.38
CA PHE A 347 -22.69 -12.21 -3.61
C PHE A 347 -23.68 -12.18 -4.79
N ALA A 348 -24.55 -13.18 -4.93
CA ALA A 348 -25.53 -13.24 -6.02
C ALA A 348 -26.49 -12.04 -6.02
N GLU A 349 -26.89 -11.54 -4.85
CA GLU A 349 -27.75 -10.35 -4.73
C GLU A 349 -27.07 -9.06 -5.21
N ARG A 350 -25.74 -8.97 -5.07
CA ARG A 350 -24.94 -7.77 -5.36
C ARG A 350 -24.27 -7.82 -6.73
N LYS A 351 -24.00 -9.01 -7.25
CA LYS A 351 -23.33 -9.23 -8.54
C LYS A 351 -23.96 -8.44 -9.71
N PRO A 352 -25.30 -8.34 -9.86
CA PRO A 352 -25.89 -7.54 -10.93
C PRO A 352 -25.55 -6.04 -10.87
N LEU A 353 -25.22 -5.51 -9.68
CA LEU A 353 -24.76 -4.13 -9.54
C LEU A 353 -23.32 -3.95 -10.03
N LEU A 354 -22.44 -4.93 -9.78
CA LEU A 354 -21.09 -4.96 -10.36
C LEU A 354 -21.16 -5.09 -11.89
N GLU A 355 -22.03 -5.95 -12.41
CA GLU A 355 -22.21 -6.14 -13.85
C GLU A 355 -22.74 -4.86 -14.53
N LYS A 356 -23.61 -4.08 -13.88
CA LYS A 356 -24.05 -2.76 -14.37
C LYS A 356 -22.92 -1.74 -14.44
N LEU A 357 -21.89 -1.89 -13.62
CA LEU A 357 -20.68 -1.09 -13.67
C LEU A 357 -19.66 -1.63 -14.68
N ASP A 358 -19.95 -2.75 -15.35
CA ASP A 358 -19.04 -3.44 -16.27
C ASP A 358 -17.76 -3.93 -15.56
N VAL A 359 -17.87 -4.40 -14.31
CA VAL A 359 -16.74 -4.93 -13.55
C VAL A 359 -16.40 -6.33 -14.03
N THR A 360 -15.12 -6.58 -14.30
CA THR A 360 -14.58 -7.92 -14.59
C THR A 360 -14.54 -8.75 -13.31
N ILE A 361 -15.35 -9.80 -13.24
CA ILE A 361 -15.40 -10.71 -12.09
C ILE A 361 -14.72 -12.02 -12.47
N ARG A 362 -13.78 -12.51 -11.65
CA ARG A 362 -13.22 -13.86 -11.84
C ARG A 362 -14.30 -14.92 -11.62
N ASP A 363 -14.47 -15.80 -12.60
CA ASP A 363 -15.35 -16.96 -12.45
C ASP A 363 -14.67 -18.02 -11.58
N VAL A 364 -15.42 -18.64 -10.67
CA VAL A 364 -14.91 -19.76 -9.85
C VAL A 364 -14.66 -20.99 -10.72
N ASP A 365 -15.46 -21.18 -11.77
CA ASP A 365 -15.33 -22.26 -12.76
C ASP A 365 -14.20 -21.93 -13.75
N PRO A 366 -13.06 -22.67 -13.73
CA PRO A 366 -11.93 -22.40 -14.62
C PRO A 366 -12.29 -22.37 -16.11
N LEU A 367 -13.33 -23.12 -16.52
CA LEU A 367 -13.74 -23.21 -17.92
C LEU A 367 -14.50 -21.95 -18.40
N LYS A 368 -15.00 -21.13 -17.47
CA LYS A 368 -15.76 -19.91 -17.75
C LYS A 368 -14.96 -18.63 -17.51
N ARG A 369 -13.76 -18.74 -16.92
CA ARG A 369 -12.93 -17.58 -16.61
C ARG A 369 -12.57 -16.79 -17.87
N ALA A 370 -12.61 -15.47 -17.74
CA ALA A 370 -11.99 -14.59 -18.70
C ALA A 370 -10.49 -14.94 -18.80
N LYS A 371 -10.00 -15.14 -20.02
CA LYS A 371 -8.57 -15.42 -20.24
C LYS A 371 -7.77 -14.13 -20.07
N ILE A 372 -7.37 -13.81 -18.85
CA ILE A 372 -6.60 -12.59 -18.55
C ILE A 372 -5.09 -12.81 -18.47
N ALA A 373 -4.59 -14.05 -18.59
CA ALA A 373 -3.15 -14.34 -18.48
C ALA A 373 -2.29 -13.52 -19.45
N HIS A 374 -2.85 -13.12 -20.60
CA HIS A 374 -2.18 -12.26 -21.58
C HIS A 374 -2.01 -10.79 -21.13
N LEU A 375 -2.72 -10.36 -20.08
CA LEU A 375 -2.63 -9.03 -19.47
C LEU A 375 -1.53 -8.96 -18.39
N GLY A 376 -0.96 -10.10 -17.99
CA GLY A 376 0.15 -10.19 -17.05
C GLY A 376 1.51 -9.99 -17.73
N ILE A 377 2.49 -9.54 -16.95
CA ILE A 377 3.87 -9.33 -17.39
C ILE A 377 4.72 -10.59 -17.29
N GLY A 378 4.35 -11.65 -18.01
CA GLY A 378 5.11 -12.90 -18.06
C GLY A 378 4.28 -14.13 -17.69
N PRO A 379 4.88 -15.33 -17.75
CA PRO A 379 4.19 -16.57 -17.41
C PRO A 379 3.90 -16.63 -15.90
N TYR A 380 2.93 -17.47 -15.52
CA TYR A 380 2.69 -17.81 -14.13
C TYR A 380 3.99 -18.24 -13.43
N TYR A 381 4.16 -17.74 -12.21
CA TYR A 381 5.22 -18.15 -11.30
C TYR A 381 4.59 -18.39 -9.93
N ARG A 382 4.90 -19.55 -9.32
CA ARG A 382 4.27 -19.94 -8.05
C ARG A 382 4.57 -18.98 -6.90
N GLY A 383 5.69 -18.26 -6.96
CA GLY A 383 6.13 -17.35 -5.91
C GLY A 383 6.39 -18.08 -4.60
N PHE A 384 6.11 -17.39 -3.49
CA PHE A 384 6.36 -17.87 -2.14
C PHE A 384 5.38 -18.94 -1.67
N ASP A 385 5.88 -19.80 -0.78
CA ASP A 385 5.00 -20.54 0.11
C ASP A 385 4.42 -19.59 1.16
N THR A 386 3.12 -19.31 1.05
CA THR A 386 2.43 -18.29 1.86
C THR A 386 2.54 -18.56 3.36
N ALA A 387 2.50 -19.83 3.79
CA ALA A 387 2.63 -20.19 5.20
C ALA A 387 4.03 -19.87 5.76
N SER A 388 5.08 -20.25 5.03
CA SER A 388 6.47 -20.00 5.41
C SER A 388 6.78 -18.50 5.44
N MET A 389 6.28 -17.76 4.45
CA MET A 389 6.38 -16.29 4.39
C MET A 389 5.68 -15.64 5.59
N MET A 390 4.43 -16.02 5.90
CA MET A 390 3.72 -15.48 7.06
C MET A 390 4.45 -15.77 8.38
N GLN A 391 5.01 -16.97 8.55
CA GLN A 391 5.79 -17.29 9.74
C GLN A 391 7.02 -16.38 9.89
N ALA A 392 7.68 -16.06 8.77
CA ALA A 392 8.83 -15.18 8.77
C ALA A 392 8.45 -13.71 9.04
N LEU A 393 7.35 -13.22 8.45
CA LEU A 393 6.79 -11.89 8.71
C LEU A 393 6.39 -11.72 10.19
N GLU A 394 5.67 -12.68 10.77
CA GLU A 394 5.29 -12.61 12.18
C GLU A 394 6.52 -12.61 13.09
N LYS A 395 7.53 -13.41 12.76
CA LYS A 395 8.79 -13.44 13.51
C LYS A 395 9.55 -12.12 13.44
N SER A 396 9.65 -11.49 12.27
CA SER A 396 10.33 -10.19 12.13
C SER A 396 9.58 -9.09 12.88
N ALA A 397 8.26 -9.11 12.85
CA ALA A 397 7.43 -8.17 13.60
C ALA A 397 7.66 -8.26 15.11
N VAL A 398 7.67 -9.48 15.66
CA VAL A 398 7.94 -9.70 17.09
C VAL A 398 9.38 -9.34 17.46
N ALA A 399 10.34 -9.54 16.55
CA ALA A 399 11.73 -9.19 16.77
C ALA A 399 12.03 -7.68 16.61
N GLY A 400 11.06 -6.89 16.13
CA GLY A 400 11.29 -5.49 15.79
C GLY A 400 12.35 -5.37 14.69
N GLU A 401 12.22 -6.16 13.63
CA GLU A 401 13.08 -6.16 12.46
C GLU A 401 12.30 -5.67 11.23
N VAL A 402 13.03 -5.10 10.26
CA VAL A 402 12.47 -4.71 8.96
C VAL A 402 12.02 -5.99 8.25
N ALA A 403 10.86 -5.97 7.60
CA ALA A 403 10.52 -7.07 6.70
C ALA A 403 11.52 -7.12 5.52
N HIS A 404 11.91 -8.32 5.11
CA HIS A 404 12.76 -8.50 3.95
C HIS A 404 11.95 -9.05 2.79
N ASP A 405 12.38 -8.73 1.55
CA ASP A 405 11.87 -9.37 0.35
C ASP A 405 11.92 -10.88 0.57
N PHE A 406 10.77 -11.53 0.39
CA PHE A 406 10.72 -12.98 0.31
C PHE A 406 11.14 -13.43 -1.07
#